data_AF-A0A0R3Q4P0-F1
#
_entry.id   AF-A0A0R3Q4P0-F1
#
_cell.length_a   1.000
_cell.length_b   1.000
_cell.length_c   1.000
_cell.angle_alpha   90.00
_cell.angle_beta   90.00
_cell.angle_gamma   90.00
#
_symmetry.space_group_name_H-M   'P 1'
#
loop_
_entity.id
_entity.type
_entity.pdbx_description
1 polymer ?
#
loop_
_entity_poly.entity_id
_entity_poly.type
_entity_poly.pdbx_seq_one_letter_code
_entity_poly.pdbx_strand_id
1 'polypeptide(L)'
;LDVTSLGLEAALQKVENTVPDGSVLVTNGISAIRQVLHPLALRLSFTLSPLFHKFIDISRFEALPVDGQCSLEDELGLICNGIHYLCEGK
;
A
#
# COMPACT_ATOMS: atom_id res chain seq x y z
N LEU A 1 11.04 4.21 -25.35
CA LEU A 1 10.44 4.16 -24.00
C LEU A 1 9.24 5.11 -24.00
N ASP A 2 8.10 4.66 -23.49
CA ASP A 2 6.89 5.48 -23.40
C ASP A 2 7.00 6.44 -22.20
N VAL A 3 6.57 7.70 -22.34
CA VAL A 3 6.66 8.72 -21.26
C VAL A 3 5.89 8.29 -20.02
N THR A 4 4.81 7.53 -20.22
CA THR A 4 4.00 6.94 -19.15
C THR A 4 4.76 5.88 -18.34
N SER A 5 5.61 5.09 -18.99
CA SER A 5 6.42 4.07 -18.33
C SER A 5 7.54 4.67 -17.45
N LEU A 6 8.18 5.73 -17.95
CA LEU A 6 9.18 6.51 -17.21
C LEU A 6 8.56 7.22 -15.99
N GLY A 7 7.34 7.75 -16.13
CA GLY A 7 6.66 8.45 -15.03
C GLY A 7 6.30 7.52 -13.87
N LEU A 8 5.82 6.30 -14.16
CA LEU A 8 5.51 5.33 -13.13
C LEU A 8 6.76 4.85 -12.40
N GLU A 9 7.79 4.45 -13.14
CA GLU A 9 9.03 3.94 -12.56
C GLU A 9 9.69 5.00 -11.66
N ALA A 10 9.76 6.25 -12.12
CA ALA A 10 10.27 7.36 -11.33
C ALA A 10 9.43 7.63 -10.07
N ALA A 11 8.10 7.50 -10.15
CA ALA A 11 7.22 7.67 -9.00
C ALA A 11 7.42 6.56 -7.95
N LEU A 12 7.51 5.30 -8.39
CA LEU A 12 7.74 4.16 -7.51
C LEU A 12 9.13 4.23 -6.86
N GLN A 13 10.15 4.55 -7.64
CA GLN A 13 11.51 4.69 -7.15
C GLN A 13 11.64 5.86 -6.15
N LYS A 14 10.90 6.95 -6.37
CA LYS A 14 10.83 8.04 -5.40
C LYS A 14 10.26 7.57 -4.06
N VAL A 15 9.16 6.81 -4.09
CA VAL A 15 8.57 6.23 -2.87
C VAL A 15 9.59 5.34 -2.16
N GLU A 16 10.20 4.40 -2.88
CA GLU A 16 11.20 3.48 -2.33
C GLU A 16 12.38 4.21 -1.67
N ASN A 17 12.86 5.30 -2.27
CA ASN A 17 13.98 6.08 -1.72
C ASN A 17 13.60 6.95 -0.51
N THR A 18 12.31 7.21 -0.29
CA THR A 18 11.83 8.03 0.84
C THR A 18 11.31 7.21 2.01
N VAL A 19 10.97 5.95 1.78
CA VAL A 19 10.41 5.08 2.80
C VAL A 19 11.54 4.40 3.57
N PRO A 20 11.60 4.49 4.90
CA PRO A 20 12.62 3.82 5.70
C PRO A 20 12.59 2.29 5.54
N ASP A 21 13.75 1.66 5.65
CA ASP A 21 13.86 0.20 5.67
C ASP A 21 13.00 -0.40 6.80
N GLY A 22 12.33 -1.51 6.49
CA GLY A 22 11.43 -2.19 7.44
C GLY A 22 10.01 -1.61 7.51
N SER A 23 9.72 -0.55 6.76
CA SER A 23 8.36 -0.04 6.63
C SER A 23 7.44 -1.07 5.96
N VAL A 24 6.14 -1.02 6.32
CA VAL A 24 5.12 -1.91 5.78
C VAL A 24 4.09 -1.09 5.01
N LEU A 25 3.78 -1.52 3.79
CA LEU A 25 2.73 -0.90 3.01
C LEU A 25 1.35 -1.31 3.56
N VAL A 26 0.51 -0.33 3.85
CA VAL A 26 -0.86 -0.54 4.33
C VAL A 26 -1.83 -0.05 3.27
N THR A 27 -2.83 -0.85 2.93
CA THR A 27 -3.78 -0.56 1.87
C THR A 27 -5.21 -0.80 2.31
N ASN A 28 -6.12 0.12 2.01
CA ASN A 28 -7.56 -0.12 2.11
C ASN A 28 -8.03 -0.85 0.84
N GLY A 29 -7.92 -2.18 0.85
CA GLY A 29 -8.24 -3.03 -0.30
C GLY A 29 -7.03 -3.35 -1.18
N ILE A 30 -7.11 -4.47 -1.89
CA ILE A 30 -6.00 -5.00 -2.69
C ILE A 30 -5.97 -4.51 -4.14
N SER A 31 -7.03 -3.83 -4.60
CA SER A 31 -7.24 -3.57 -6.03
C SER A 31 -6.16 -2.69 -6.64
N ALA A 32 -5.75 -1.62 -5.94
CA ALA A 32 -4.69 -0.73 -6.42
C ALA A 32 -3.35 -1.47 -6.64
N ILE A 33 -3.02 -2.43 -5.78
CA ILE A 33 -1.78 -3.19 -5.90
C ILE A 33 -1.92 -4.33 -6.91
N ARG A 34 -2.89 -5.23 -6.71
CA ARG A 34 -3.02 -6.47 -7.50
C ARG A 34 -3.63 -6.27 -8.87
N GLN A 35 -4.54 -5.32 -9.04
CA GLN A 35 -5.28 -5.14 -10.30
C GLN A 35 -4.73 -3.98 -11.14
N VAL A 36 -4.03 -3.03 -10.52
CA VAL A 36 -3.43 -1.89 -11.23
C VAL A 36 -1.91 -2.01 -11.28
N LEU A 37 -1.24 -1.94 -10.12
CA LEU A 37 0.23 -1.83 -10.08
C LEU A 37 0.95 -3.07 -10.65
N HIS A 38 0.55 -4.27 -10.24
CA HIS A 38 1.17 -5.51 -10.72
C HIS A 38 1.02 -5.73 -12.24
N PRO A 39 -0.20 -5.66 -12.82
CA PRO A 39 -0.36 -5.76 -14.27
C PRO A 39 0.40 -4.68 -15.03
N LEU A 40 0.46 -3.46 -14.48
CA LEU A 40 1.18 -2.36 -15.10
C LEU A 40 2.69 -2.61 -15.11
N ALA A 41 3.26 -3.07 -13.99
CA ALA A 41 4.67 -3.45 -13.89
C ALA A 41 5.03 -4.57 -14.89
N LEU A 42 4.19 -5.62 -14.98
CA LEU A 42 4.37 -6.71 -15.94
C LEU A 42 4.36 -6.21 -17.39
N ARG A 43 3.40 -5.35 -17.75
CA ARG A 43 3.30 -4.79 -19.10
C ARG A 43 4.50 -3.94 -19.49
N LEU A 44 5.14 -3.32 -18.50
CA LEU A 44 6.31 -2.46 -18.68
C LEU A 44 7.65 -3.20 -18.49
N SER A 45 7.61 -4.52 -18.25
CA SER A 45 8.80 -5.32 -17.91
C SER A 45 9.61 -4.76 -16.73
N PHE A 46 8.92 -4.13 -15.78
CA PHE A 46 9.49 -3.52 -14.59
C PHE A 46 9.37 -4.47 -13.39
N THR A 47 10.42 -4.56 -12.58
CA THR A 47 10.42 -5.36 -11.35
C THR A 47 10.03 -4.48 -10.17
N LEU A 48 8.88 -4.75 -9.55
CA LEU A 48 8.47 -4.09 -8.32
C LEU A 48 9.39 -4.49 -7.15
N SER A 49 9.70 -3.56 -6.24
CA SER A 49 10.42 -3.91 -5.03
C SER A 49 9.59 -4.77 -4.06
N PRO A 50 10.23 -5.40 -3.06
CA PRO A 50 9.52 -6.18 -2.03
C PRO A 50 8.44 -5.39 -1.29
N LEU A 51 8.54 -4.06 -1.21
CA LEU A 51 7.55 -3.18 -0.58
C LEU A 51 6.15 -3.38 -1.16
N PHE A 52 6.05 -3.55 -2.48
CA PHE A 52 4.78 -3.74 -3.16
C PHE A 52 4.31 -5.20 -3.19
N HIS A 53 5.16 -6.13 -2.73
CA HIS A 53 4.83 -7.56 -2.64
C HIS A 53 4.32 -7.97 -1.25
N LYS A 54 4.71 -7.25 -0.20
CA LYS A 54 4.29 -7.47 1.19
C LYS A 54 3.54 -6.26 1.71
N PHE A 55 2.21 -6.37 1.78
CA PHE A 55 1.35 -5.31 2.26
C PHE A 55 0.25 -5.86 3.18
N ILE A 56 -0.26 -4.98 4.04
CA ILE A 56 -1.38 -5.25 4.93
C ILE A 56 -2.64 -4.66 4.31
N ASP A 57 -3.61 -5.52 4.05
CA ASP A 57 -4.93 -5.13 3.58
C ASP A 57 -5.88 -4.91 4.77
N ILE A 58 -6.09 -3.65 5.14
CA ILE A 58 -6.95 -3.27 6.27
C ILE A 58 -8.43 -3.26 5.91
N SER A 59 -8.82 -3.43 4.63
CA SER A 59 -10.23 -3.59 4.26
C SER A 59 -10.84 -4.90 4.77
N ARG A 60 -9.99 -5.83 5.20
CA ARG A 60 -10.41 -7.08 5.87
C ARG A 60 -10.86 -6.84 7.31
N PHE A 61 -10.52 -5.69 7.88
CA PHE A 61 -11.01 -5.22 9.17
C PHE A 61 -12.35 -4.51 9.00
N GLU A 62 -13.11 -4.33 10.10
CA GLU A 62 -14.33 -3.52 10.08
C GLU A 62 -14.08 -2.22 9.31
N ALA A 63 -15.04 -1.87 8.44
CA ALA A 63 -14.90 -0.71 7.55
C ALA A 63 -14.51 0.50 8.39
N LEU A 64 -13.37 1.12 8.07
CA LEU A 64 -12.98 2.39 8.66
C LEU A 64 -14.20 3.33 8.58
N PRO A 65 -14.59 3.99 9.67
CA PRO A 65 -15.77 4.85 9.68
C PRO A 65 -15.64 5.90 8.57
N VAL A 66 -16.47 5.76 7.54
CA VAL A 66 -16.50 6.63 6.34
C VAL A 66 -17.24 7.94 6.65
N ASP A 67 -17.71 8.08 7.90
CA ASP A 67 -18.65 9.05 8.42
C ASP A 67 -18.13 10.51 8.37
N GLY A 68 -16.89 10.73 7.93
CA GLY A 68 -16.29 12.05 7.77
C GLY A 68 -16.01 12.79 9.09
N GLN A 69 -16.29 12.15 10.24
CA GLN A 69 -16.03 12.68 11.59
C GLN A 69 -14.80 12.06 12.26
N CYS A 70 -14.10 11.14 11.59
CA CYS A 70 -12.89 10.52 12.09
C CYS A 70 -11.71 11.52 12.00
N SER A 71 -11.02 11.76 13.11
CA SER A 71 -9.76 12.53 13.06
C SER A 71 -8.64 11.67 12.47
N LEU A 72 -7.57 12.30 11.96
CA LEU A 72 -6.41 11.58 11.45
C LEU A 72 -5.80 10.66 12.52
N GLU A 73 -5.80 11.08 13.79
CA GLU A 73 -5.29 10.27 14.90
C GLU A 73 -6.15 9.03 15.15
N ASP A 74 -7.48 9.17 15.03
CA ASP A 74 -8.41 8.04 15.15
C ASP A 74 -8.20 7.04 14.00
N GLU A 75 -8.03 7.52 12.77
CA GLU A 75 -7.77 6.68 11.60
C GLU A 75 -6.45 5.92 11.75
N LEU A 76 -5.38 6.62 12.16
CA LEU A 76 -4.08 6.00 12.44
C LEU A 76 -4.17 4.99 13.60
N GLY A 77 -4.97 5.28 14.64
CA GLY A 77 -5.22 4.37 15.75
C GLY A 77 -5.91 3.07 15.30
N LEU A 78 -6.94 3.18 14.45
CA LEU A 78 -7.63 2.03 13.87
C LEU A 78 -6.70 1.19 12.98
N ILE A 79 -5.87 1.84 12.17
CA ILE A 79 -4.87 1.17 11.34
C ILE A 79 -3.86 0.41 12.21
N CYS A 80 -3.30 1.07 13.23
CA CYS A 80 -2.36 0.45 14.17
C CYS A 80 -2.98 -0.76 14.87
N ASN A 81 -4.22 -0.64 15.35
CA ASN A 81 -4.94 -1.74 16.01
C ASN A 81 -5.21 -2.91 15.04
N GLY A 82 -5.61 -2.61 13.80
CA GLY A 82 -5.80 -3.62 12.76
C GLY A 82 -4.51 -4.36 12.41
N ILE A 83 -3.39 -3.62 12.29
CA ILE A 83 -2.05 -4.21 12.09
C ILE A 83 -1.68 -5.11 13.27
N HIS A 84 -1.87 -4.63 14.50
CA HIS A 84 -1.55 -5.38 15.71
C HIS A 84 -2.30 -6.71 15.77
N TYR A 85 -3.61 -6.69 15.50
CA TYR A 85 -4.41 -7.92 15.44
C TYR A 85 -3.93 -8.89 14.36
N LEU A 86 -3.61 -8.40 13.16
CA LEU A 86 -3.15 -9.26 12.06
C LEU A 86 -1.77 -9.87 12.33
N CYS A 87 -0.95 -9.19 13.13
CA CYS A 87 0.39 -9.64 13.51
C CYS A 87 0.37 -10.55 14.76
N GLU A 88 -0.49 -10.30 15.74
CA GLU A 88 -0.57 -11.06 16.99
C GLU A 88 -1.59 -12.20 16.99
N GLY A 89 -2.54 -12.22 16.05
CA GLY A 89 -3.48 -13.34 15.87
C GLY A 89 -2.85 -14.63 15.34
N LYS A 90 -1.55 -14.82 15.52
CA LYS A 90 -0.76 -15.98 15.11
C LYS A 90 -0.09 -16.66 16.30
#